data_AF-A0A2V5NNK9-F1
#
_entry.id   AF-A0A2V5NNK9-F1
#
_cell.length_a   1.000
_cell.length_b   1.000
_cell.length_c   1.000
_cell.angle_alpha   90.00
_cell.angle_beta   90.00
_cell.angle_gamma   90.00
#
_symmetry.space_group_name_H-M   'P 1'
#
loop_
_entity.id
_entity.type
_entity.pdbx_description
1 polymer ?
#
loop_
_entity_poly.entity_id
_entity_poly.type
_entity_poly.pdbx_seq_one_letter_code
_entity_poly.pdbx_strand_id
1 'polypeptide(L)'
;MHRAVLRAIATAFPGRTTGDHLDVGSGTGELLQLFRTHYSFRLFGCDYTDKLTQVAGLQIDIVDLNRQPLPYADNRFALMTCIETIEHLENYRQVIREIYRVLQPGGVAIFSAPNIPNLRSRLRYLSSGFYDLFGLLCPTKQRCIPRAAISIR
;
A
#
# COMPACT_ATOMS: atom_id res chain seq x y z
N MET A 1 -9.11 -4.18 5.58
CA MET A 1 -8.56 -3.28 4.53
C MET A 1 -9.09 -3.64 3.15
N HIS A 2 -8.87 -4.87 2.68
CA HIS A 2 -9.39 -5.42 1.42
C HIS A 2 -10.84 -5.04 1.08
N ARG A 3 -11.79 -5.16 2.02
CA ARG A 3 -13.21 -4.75 1.81
C ARG A 3 -13.38 -3.25 1.52
N ALA A 4 -12.56 -2.39 2.13
CA ALA A 4 -12.61 -0.94 1.89
C ALA A 4 -12.09 -0.62 0.48
N VAL A 5 -11.05 -1.32 0.04
CA VAL A 5 -10.52 -1.22 -1.34
C VAL A 5 -11.59 -1.63 -2.35
N LEU A 6 -12.25 -2.78 -2.15
CA LEU A 6 -13.36 -3.20 -3.03
C LEU A 6 -14.50 -2.18 -3.10
N ARG A 7 -14.86 -1.56 -1.97
CA ARG A 7 -15.87 -0.49 -1.94
C ARG A 7 -15.39 0.74 -2.71
N ALA A 8 -14.15 1.17 -2.51
CA ALA A 8 -13.58 2.30 -3.20
C ALA A 8 -13.58 2.09 -4.73
N ILE A 9 -13.24 0.88 -5.19
CA ILE A 9 -13.31 0.51 -6.61
C ILE A 9 -14.74 0.58 -7.12
N ALA A 10 -15.70 -0.02 -6.40
CA ALA A 10 -17.10 -0.01 -6.80
C ALA A 10 -17.66 1.41 -6.95
N THR A 11 -17.18 2.36 -6.15
CA THR A 11 -17.56 3.78 -6.23
C THR A 11 -16.81 4.54 -7.32
N ALA A 12 -15.49 4.34 -7.44
CA ALA A 12 -14.64 5.12 -8.34
C ALA A 12 -14.59 4.60 -9.78
N PHE A 13 -14.90 3.32 -9.99
CA PHE A 13 -14.80 2.64 -11.27
C PHE A 13 -16.08 1.84 -11.60
N PRO A 14 -17.26 2.50 -11.62
CA PRO A 14 -18.53 1.81 -11.84
C PRO A 14 -18.63 1.23 -13.25
N GLY A 15 -18.97 -0.06 -13.35
CA GLY A 15 -19.29 -0.72 -14.62
C GLY A 15 -18.10 -1.14 -15.49
N ARG A 16 -16.85 -0.82 -15.11
CA ARG A 16 -15.65 -1.25 -15.84
C ARG A 16 -14.90 -2.30 -15.02
N THR A 17 -14.95 -3.55 -15.49
CA THR A 17 -14.40 -4.73 -14.77
C THR A 17 -13.30 -5.44 -15.57
N THR A 18 -12.80 -4.80 -16.61
CA THR A 18 -11.84 -5.36 -17.58
C THR A 18 -10.69 -4.39 -17.84
N GLY A 19 -9.54 -4.94 -18.23
CA GLY A 19 -8.29 -4.21 -18.48
C GLY A 19 -7.13 -4.74 -17.64
N ASP A 20 -6.02 -4.02 -17.63
CA ASP A 20 -4.85 -4.34 -16.81
C ASP A 20 -4.97 -3.65 -15.42
N HIS A 21 -4.75 -4.41 -14.36
CA HIS A 21 -4.65 -3.92 -12.97
C HIS A 21 -3.24 -4.14 -12.43
N LEU A 22 -2.63 -3.08 -11.88
CA LEU A 22 -1.33 -3.15 -11.23
C LEU A 22 -1.45 -2.88 -9.72
N ASP A 23 -0.89 -3.78 -8.91
CA ASP A 23 -0.72 -3.59 -7.48
C ASP A 23 0.74 -3.23 -7.14
N VAL A 24 0.93 -2.02 -6.64
CA VAL A 24 2.22 -1.41 -6.30
C VAL A 24 2.52 -1.65 -4.82
N GLY A 25 3.53 -2.47 -4.53
CA GLY A 25 3.79 -3.00 -3.19
C GLY A 25 2.93 -4.22 -2.87
N SER A 26 2.88 -5.17 -3.82
CA SER A 26 1.94 -6.31 -3.78
C SER A 26 2.13 -7.27 -2.60
N GLY A 27 3.29 -7.26 -1.93
CA GLY A 27 3.57 -8.07 -0.74
C GLY A 27 3.27 -9.56 -0.94
N THR A 28 2.36 -10.10 -0.13
CA THR A 28 1.94 -11.51 -0.21
C THR A 28 1.06 -11.83 -1.41
N GLY A 29 0.48 -10.82 -2.06
CA GLY A 29 -0.45 -10.96 -3.19
C GLY A 29 -1.91 -11.20 -2.79
N GLU A 30 -2.28 -11.06 -1.51
CA GLU A 30 -3.67 -11.26 -1.05
C GLU A 30 -4.69 -10.39 -1.78
N LEU A 31 -4.35 -9.13 -2.06
CA LEU A 31 -5.22 -8.21 -2.80
C LEU A 31 -5.43 -8.67 -4.24
N LEU A 32 -4.34 -9.07 -4.92
CA LEU A 32 -4.40 -9.61 -6.27
C LEU A 32 -5.22 -10.91 -6.31
N GLN A 33 -5.05 -11.79 -5.32
CA GLN A 33 -5.85 -13.02 -5.21
C GLN A 33 -7.35 -12.72 -5.07
N LEU A 34 -7.70 -11.71 -4.25
CA LEU A 34 -9.08 -11.25 -4.11
C LEU A 34 -9.63 -10.66 -5.41
N PHE A 35 -8.83 -9.89 -6.14
CA PHE A 35 -9.23 -9.35 -7.43
C PHE A 35 -9.49 -10.45 -8.45
N ARG A 36 -8.65 -11.49 -8.46
CA ARG A 36 -8.78 -12.65 -9.34
C ARG A 36 -10.14 -13.34 -9.20
N THR A 37 -10.74 -13.30 -8.01
CA THR A 37 -12.05 -13.91 -7.74
C THR A 37 -13.24 -12.98 -7.99
N HIS A 38 -13.04 -11.66 -7.96
CA HIS A 38 -14.14 -10.67 -8.01
C HIS A 38 -14.21 -9.86 -9.30
N TYR A 39 -13.14 -9.81 -10.09
CA TYR A 39 -13.05 -9.00 -11.30
C TYR A 39 -12.35 -9.76 -12.42
N SER A 40 -12.51 -9.27 -13.65
CA SER A 40 -11.94 -9.86 -14.86
C SER A 40 -10.71 -9.08 -15.35
N PHE A 41 -9.95 -8.48 -14.43
CA PHE A 41 -8.70 -7.79 -14.76
C PHE A 41 -7.58 -8.77 -15.06
N ARG A 42 -6.66 -8.38 -15.95
CA ARG A 42 -5.34 -9.00 -16.03
C ARG A 42 -4.49 -8.39 -14.91
N LEU A 43 -4.02 -9.25 -14.02
CA LEU A 43 -3.41 -8.85 -12.76
C LEU A 43 -1.88 -8.81 -12.87
N PHE A 44 -1.30 -7.70 -12.42
CA PHE A 44 0.13 -7.47 -12.33
C PHE A 44 0.44 -6.99 -10.92
N GLY A 45 1.57 -7.41 -10.37
CA GLY A 45 2.11 -6.86 -9.13
C GLY A 45 3.52 -6.36 -9.33
N CYS A 46 3.93 -5.37 -8.56
CA CYS A 46 5.35 -5.06 -8.39
C CYS A 46 5.69 -4.86 -6.93
N ASP A 47 6.88 -5.28 -6.53
CA ASP A 47 7.39 -5.14 -5.18
C ASP A 47 8.93 -5.08 -5.20
N TYR A 48 9.57 -4.57 -4.16
CA TYR A 48 11.03 -4.57 -4.07
C TYR A 48 11.60 -5.99 -3.89
N THR A 49 10.75 -6.96 -3.51
CA THR A 49 11.11 -8.38 -3.41
C THR A 49 9.93 -9.28 -3.76
N ASP A 50 10.22 -10.40 -4.44
CA ASP A 50 9.29 -11.50 -4.71
C ASP A 50 9.15 -12.49 -3.54
N LYS A 51 10.03 -12.42 -2.54
CA LYS A 51 10.10 -13.37 -1.42
C LYS A 51 8.85 -13.39 -0.55
N LEU A 52 8.08 -12.31 -0.57
CA LEU A 52 6.84 -12.18 0.20
C LEU A 52 5.67 -12.86 -0.51
N THR A 53 5.73 -13.00 -1.84
CA THR A 53 4.62 -13.50 -2.65
C THR A 53 4.32 -14.96 -2.32
N GLN A 54 3.06 -15.23 -1.98
CA GLN A 54 2.58 -16.58 -1.65
C GLN A 54 1.59 -17.14 -2.68
N VAL A 55 1.22 -16.32 -3.66
CA VAL A 55 0.18 -16.66 -4.64
C VAL A 55 0.82 -17.15 -5.93
N ALA A 56 0.54 -18.41 -6.27
CA ALA A 56 1.06 -19.03 -7.49
C ALA A 56 0.41 -18.46 -8.76
N GLY A 57 1.24 -18.25 -9.79
CA GLY A 57 0.78 -17.84 -11.12
C GLY A 57 0.41 -16.36 -11.24
N LEU A 58 0.81 -15.52 -10.29
CA LEU A 58 0.82 -14.07 -10.48
C LEU A 58 2.13 -13.61 -11.10
N GLN A 59 2.04 -12.65 -12.02
CA GLN A 59 3.22 -11.97 -12.53
C GLN A 59 3.59 -10.84 -11.56
N ILE A 60 4.70 -11.02 -10.85
CA ILE A 60 5.27 -10.02 -9.94
C ILE A 60 6.60 -9.55 -10.51
N ASP A 61 6.69 -8.26 -10.84
CA ASP A 61 7.92 -7.63 -11.29
C ASP A 61 8.68 -7.07 -10.08
N ILE A 62 9.97 -7.38 -9.97
CA ILE A 62 10.81 -6.88 -8.87
C ILE A 62 11.27 -5.47 -9.21
N VAL A 63 10.81 -4.47 -8.46
CA VAL A 63 11.06 -3.05 -8.70
C VAL A 63 11.33 -2.33 -7.38
N ASP A 64 12.51 -1.73 -7.25
CA ASP A 64 12.78 -0.78 -6.16
C ASP A 64 12.31 0.62 -6.57
N LEU A 65 11.12 0.99 -6.10
CA LEU A 65 10.46 2.26 -6.41
C LEU A 65 11.21 3.50 -5.87
N ASN A 66 12.16 3.32 -4.94
CA ASN A 66 13.01 4.43 -4.48
C ASN A 66 14.16 4.71 -5.45
N ARG A 67 14.52 3.73 -6.29
CA ARG A 67 15.70 3.81 -7.17
C ARG A 67 15.36 3.83 -8.64
N GLN A 68 14.22 3.27 -9.02
CA GLN A 68 13.88 3.00 -10.42
C GLN A 68 12.45 3.44 -10.74
N PRO A 69 12.19 3.91 -11.98
CA PRO A 69 10.83 4.13 -12.46
C PRO A 69 10.08 2.81 -12.62
N LEU A 70 8.77 2.89 -12.78
CA LEU A 70 7.96 1.70 -13.07
C LEU A 70 8.31 1.15 -14.46
N PRO A 71 8.60 -0.16 -14.62
CA PRO A 71 9.05 -0.78 -15.87
C PRO A 71 7.88 -1.03 -16.85
N TYR A 72 6.97 -0.07 -16.94
CA TYR A 72 5.73 -0.19 -17.70
C TYR A 72 5.59 0.97 -18.68
N ALA A 73 4.97 0.67 -19.82
CA ALA A 73 4.62 1.67 -20.81
C ALA A 73 3.60 2.67 -20.25
N ASP A 74 3.62 3.87 -20.83
CA ASP A 74 2.64 4.92 -20.54
C ASP A 74 1.21 4.44 -20.84
N ASN A 75 0.24 4.94 -20.07
CA ASN A 75 -1.19 4.72 -20.31
C ASN A 75 -1.64 3.24 -20.40
N ARG A 76 -0.96 2.33 -19.70
CA ARG A 76 -1.21 0.89 -19.77
C ARG A 76 -2.33 0.42 -18.84
N PHE A 77 -2.33 0.89 -17.59
CA PHE A 77 -3.17 0.29 -16.54
C PHE A 77 -4.51 1.00 -16.43
N ALA A 78 -5.57 0.20 -16.37
CA ALA A 78 -6.92 0.70 -16.17
C ALA A 78 -7.21 0.99 -14.69
N LEU A 79 -6.62 0.20 -13.82
CA LEU A 79 -6.75 0.30 -12.38
C LEU A 79 -5.37 0.12 -11.75
N MET A 80 -5.06 0.93 -10.75
CA MET A 80 -3.84 0.79 -9.97
C MET A 80 -4.16 0.83 -8.48
N THR A 81 -3.49 0.00 -7.70
CA THR A 81 -3.59 0.00 -6.24
C THR A 81 -2.21 0.20 -5.63
N CYS A 82 -2.14 0.99 -4.57
CA CYS A 82 -0.93 1.24 -3.79
C CYS A 82 -1.36 1.31 -2.32
N ILE A 83 -1.40 0.15 -1.66
CA ILE A 83 -2.10 -0.03 -0.38
C ILE A 83 -1.04 -0.26 0.71
N GLU A 84 -1.00 0.63 1.70
CA GLU A 84 -0.02 0.62 2.80
C GLU A 84 1.44 0.46 2.31
N THR A 85 1.75 1.14 1.21
CA THR A 85 3.07 1.08 0.56
C THR A 85 3.69 2.46 0.44
N ILE A 86 2.89 3.49 0.11
CA ILE A 86 3.39 4.82 -0.23
C ILE A 86 4.13 5.51 0.92
N GLU A 87 3.76 5.20 2.16
CA GLU A 87 4.37 5.70 3.39
C GLU A 87 5.78 5.16 3.65
N HIS A 88 6.14 4.05 2.99
CA HIS A 88 7.47 3.45 3.08
C HIS A 88 8.45 3.98 2.03
N LEU A 89 7.97 4.83 1.12
CA LEU A 89 8.76 5.37 0.01
C LEU A 89 9.40 6.70 0.40
N GLU A 90 10.70 6.83 0.15
CA GLU A 90 11.46 8.05 0.42
C GLU A 90 10.98 9.21 -0.48
N ASN A 91 10.72 8.91 -1.75
CA ASN A 91 10.26 9.89 -2.74
C ASN A 91 8.88 9.53 -3.32
N TYR A 92 7.86 9.50 -2.46
CA TYR A 92 6.48 9.22 -2.88
C TYR A 92 5.98 10.13 -4.01
N ARG A 93 6.49 11.37 -4.12
CA ARG A 93 6.13 12.31 -5.20
C ARG A 93 6.58 11.84 -6.57
N GLN A 94 7.75 11.21 -6.66
CA GLN A 94 8.21 10.60 -7.90
C GLN A 94 7.35 9.40 -8.26
N VAL A 95 7.02 8.58 -7.27
CA VAL A 95 6.20 7.38 -7.49
C VAL A 95 4.79 7.74 -7.94
N ILE A 96 4.17 8.79 -7.35
CA ILE A 96 2.87 9.29 -7.83
C ILE A 96 2.93 9.75 -9.29
N ARG A 97 4.02 10.42 -9.70
CA ARG A 97 4.21 10.84 -11.10
C ARG A 97 4.33 9.63 -12.03
N GLU A 98 5.06 8.60 -11.60
CA GLU A 98 5.19 7.36 -12.37
C GLU A 98 3.87 6.60 -12.46
N ILE A 99 3.12 6.52 -11.36
CA ILE A 99 1.77 5.95 -11.35
C ILE A 99 0.86 6.71 -12.33
N TYR A 100 0.90 8.05 -12.32
CA TYR A 100 0.14 8.86 -13.26
C TYR A 100 0.55 8.60 -14.72
N ARG A 101 1.85 8.45 -15.01
CA ARG A 101 2.37 8.17 -16.35
C ARG A 101 1.86 6.83 -16.90
N VAL A 102 1.87 5.77 -16.08
CA VAL A 102 1.49 4.42 -16.52
C VAL A 102 -0.02 4.17 -16.46
N LEU A 103 -0.77 5.02 -15.76
CA LEU A 103 -2.23 4.96 -15.70
C LEU A 103 -2.83 5.45 -17.01
N GLN A 104 -3.78 4.71 -17.58
CA GLN A 104 -4.49 5.15 -18.79
C GLN A 104 -5.33 6.41 -18.53
N PRO A 105 -5.68 7.20 -19.56
CA PRO A 105 -6.65 8.27 -19.43
C PRO A 105 -8.01 7.72 -18.98
N GLY A 106 -8.56 8.29 -17.90
CA GLY A 106 -9.78 7.78 -17.28
C GLY A 106 -9.60 6.48 -16.47
N GLY A 107 -8.36 6.03 -16.27
CA GLY A 107 -8.02 5.01 -15.29
C GLY A 107 -8.14 5.54 -13.86
N VAL A 108 -8.17 4.62 -12.90
CA VAL A 108 -8.28 4.95 -11.48
C VAL A 108 -7.07 4.42 -10.72
N ALA A 109 -6.49 5.27 -9.87
CA ALA A 109 -5.47 4.87 -8.90
C ALA A 109 -6.03 4.99 -7.48
N ILE A 110 -5.88 3.94 -6.68
CA ILE A 110 -6.36 3.85 -5.30
C ILE A 110 -5.16 3.75 -4.38
N PHE A 111 -5.10 4.67 -3.42
CA PHE A 111 -4.05 4.73 -2.42
C PHE A 111 -4.63 4.47 -1.04
N SER A 112 -3.88 3.75 -0.19
CA SER A 112 -4.10 3.76 1.25
C SER A 112 -2.80 4.02 1.97
N ALA A 113 -2.93 4.71 3.10
CA ALA A 113 -1.87 4.96 4.04
C ALA A 113 -2.49 5.02 5.44
N PRO A 114 -1.72 4.77 6.50
CA PRO A 114 -2.23 4.78 7.87
C PRO A 114 -2.77 6.16 8.25
N ASN A 115 -4.02 6.19 8.72
CA ASN A 115 -4.64 7.40 9.26
C ASN A 115 -4.17 7.65 10.70
N ILE A 116 -2.93 8.13 10.85
CA ILE A 116 -2.29 8.42 12.14
C ILE A 116 -3.12 9.39 13.02
N PRO A 117 -3.70 10.50 12.52
CA PRO A 117 -4.39 11.48 13.35
C PRO A 117 -5.85 11.11 13.70
N ASN A 118 -6.29 9.86 13.50
CA ASN A 118 -7.65 9.44 13.82
C ASN A 118 -7.98 9.64 15.33
N LEU A 119 -9.27 9.78 15.65
CA LEU A 119 -9.72 10.10 17.00
C LEU A 119 -9.24 9.09 18.06
N ARG A 120 -9.21 7.79 17.72
CA ARG A 120 -8.72 6.75 18.62
C ARG A 120 -7.23 6.93 18.92
N SER A 121 -6.44 7.21 17.89
CA SER A 121 -5.01 7.47 17.98
C SER A 121 -4.74 8.76 18.78
N ARG A 122 -5.57 9.79 18.65
CA ARG A 122 -5.52 11.01 19.47
C ARG A 122 -5.86 10.75 20.94
N LEU A 123 -6.90 9.96 21.22
CA LEU A 123 -7.27 9.58 22.59
C LEU A 123 -6.19 8.71 23.24
N ARG A 124 -5.55 7.81 22.47
CA ARG A 124 -4.38 7.06 22.93
C ARG A 124 -3.20 7.99 23.18
N TYR A 125 -2.94 8.95 22.30
CA TYR A 125 -1.88 9.92 22.49
C TYR A 125 -2.09 10.73 23.77
N LEU A 126 -3.32 11.21 24.03
CA LEU A 126 -3.64 11.94 25.26
C LEU A 126 -3.42 11.10 26.53
N SER A 127 -3.69 9.79 26.47
CA SER A 127 -3.57 8.91 27.65
C SER A 127 -2.18 8.28 27.83
N SER A 128 -1.43 8.07 26.75
CA SER A 128 -0.16 7.32 26.77
C SER A 128 1.05 8.10 26.27
N GLY A 129 0.85 9.25 25.61
CA GLY A 129 1.91 10.02 24.95
C GLY A 129 2.36 9.48 23.59
N PHE A 130 1.75 8.38 23.10
CA PHE A 130 2.14 7.71 21.85
C PHE A 130 0.93 7.47 20.93
N TYR A 131 1.14 7.51 19.61
CA TYR A 131 0.12 7.15 18.61
C TYR A 131 0.00 5.62 18.50
N ASP A 132 -1.13 5.13 17.99
CA ASP A 132 -1.37 3.68 17.80
C ASP A 132 -0.29 3.01 16.91
N LEU A 133 0.28 3.75 15.95
CA LEU A 133 1.17 3.21 14.91
C LEU A 133 2.66 3.23 15.30
N PHE A 134 3.06 4.13 16.19
CA PHE A 134 4.44 4.30 16.65
C PHE A 134 4.44 4.23 18.17
N GLY A 135 4.63 3.03 18.71
CA GLY A 135 4.92 2.87 20.13
C GLY A 135 6.28 3.47 20.50
N LEU A 136 6.63 3.44 21.79
CA LEU A 136 8.01 3.68 22.22
C LEU A 136 8.96 2.85 21.34
N LEU A 137 10.02 3.49 20.82
CA LEU A 137 11.16 2.80 20.22
C LEU A 137 11.79 1.93 21.30
N CYS A 138 11.23 0.73 21.48
CA CYS A 138 11.71 -0.26 22.40
C CYS A 138 12.87 -0.96 21.69
N PRO A 139 14.12 -0.90 22.19
CA PRO A 139 15.27 -1.50 21.51
C PRO A 139 15.16 -3.02 21.32
N THR A 140 14.19 -3.66 21.97
CA THR A 140 13.96 -5.11 21.95
C THR A 140 12.46 -5.41 21.87
N LYS A 141 12.08 -6.37 21.00
CA LYS A 141 10.72 -6.89 20.78
C LYS A 141 10.16 -7.69 21.97
N GLN A 142 10.42 -7.28 23.21
CA GLN A 142 9.85 -7.92 24.40
C GLN A 142 9.29 -6.84 25.34
N ARG A 143 7.98 -6.94 25.57
CA ARG A 143 7.15 -6.22 26.55
C ARG A 143 7.89 -5.20 27.42
N CYS A 144 7.61 -3.92 27.21
CA CYS A 144 7.86 -2.88 28.19
C CYS A 144 6.58 -2.05 28.42
N ILE A 145 5.81 -2.41 29.45
CA ILE A 145 5.22 -1.43 30.36
C ILE A 145 6.27 -1.39 31.50
N PRO A 146 6.85 -0.25 31.94
CA PRO A 146 6.12 0.84 32.62
C PRO A 146 6.77 2.26 32.58
N ARG A 147 6.05 3.22 33.20
CA ARG A 147 6.49 4.48 33.84
C ARG A 147 7.85 5.07 33.44
N ALA A 148 7.78 6.30 32.91
CA ALA A 148 8.90 7.17 32.62
C ALA A 148 9.95 7.24 33.75
N ALA A 149 11.18 6.89 33.40
CA ALA A 149 12.38 7.39 34.05
C ALA A 149 13.47 7.54 32.98
N ILE A 150 13.74 8.78 32.57
CA ILE A 150 14.89 9.12 31.73
C ILE A 150 15.86 9.85 32.66
N SER A 151 16.97 9.20 32.98
CA SER A 151 18.13 9.83 33.60
C SER A 151 19.12 10.15 32.49
N ILE A 152 19.45 11.43 32.34
CA ILE A 152 20.45 11.91 31.40
C ILE A 152 21.78 11.96 32.17
N ARG A 153 22.79 11.25 31.67
CA ARG A 153 24.21 11.55 31.90
C ARG A 153 24.85 11.85 30.56
#